data_AF-A0AAW2KP47-F1
#
_entry.id   AF-A0AAW2KP47-F1
#
_cell.length_a   1.000
_cell.length_b   1.000
_cell.length_c   1.000
_cell.angle_alpha   90.00
_cell.angle_beta   90.00
_cell.angle_gamma   90.00
#
_symmetry.space_group_name_H-M   'P 1'
#
loop_
_entity.id
_entity.type
_entity.pdbx_description
1 polymer ?
#
loop_
_entity_poly.entity_id
_entity_poly.type
_entity_poly.pdbx_seq_one_letter_code
_entity_poly.pdbx_strand_id
1 'polypeptide(L)'
;MSISQDLYPSEEDYLYEEEVLRNPNSLKLWWRYLIARSEAPFKKRAIIYERALKALPGSYKLWHAYLRERLEIVRNLPITHSQYQTLNNTFERALATMHKMPRIWIMYLQSLTQQKLITKTRRTFDRALCALPVTQHDRIWEYYLIFVSQKGVPIETSLRVYRRYLKYDPSHIEDFIEFLINSELWQEAAERLAGVLNDDQFFSIKGKTKHRLWLELCDLLTQHASEISGLNVDAIIRGGIRKFTDEVGRLWTSLADY
;
A
#
# COMPACT_ATOMS: atom_id res chain seq x y z
N MET A 1 -20.25 -26.58 -16.60
CA MET A 1 -20.17 -25.98 -17.95
C MET A 1 -19.17 -26.78 -18.75
N SER A 2 -19.59 -27.36 -19.87
CA SER A 2 -18.67 -27.98 -20.83
C SER A 2 -17.71 -26.93 -21.38
N ILE A 3 -16.43 -27.27 -21.48
CA ILE A 3 -15.41 -26.40 -22.08
C ILE A 3 -15.71 -26.34 -23.58
N SER A 4 -15.77 -25.13 -24.17
CA SER A 4 -15.98 -24.94 -25.61
C SER A 4 -14.92 -25.69 -26.42
N GLN A 5 -15.33 -26.35 -27.50
CA GLN A 5 -14.44 -27.22 -28.28
C GLN A 5 -13.20 -26.49 -28.83
N ASP A 6 -13.35 -25.20 -29.13
CA ASP A 6 -12.26 -24.35 -29.62
C ASP A 6 -11.07 -24.27 -28.65
N LEU A 7 -11.27 -24.57 -27.38
CA LEU A 7 -10.27 -24.50 -26.32
C LEU A 7 -9.51 -25.81 -26.10
N TYR A 8 -9.86 -26.89 -26.83
CA TYR A 8 -9.11 -28.14 -26.77
C TYR A 8 -7.73 -28.01 -27.44
N PRO A 9 -6.75 -28.86 -27.02
CA PRO A 9 -5.46 -28.94 -27.67
C PRO A 9 -5.61 -29.21 -29.17
N SER A 10 -4.87 -28.47 -29.99
CA SER A 10 -4.79 -28.68 -31.44
C SER A 10 -3.73 -29.73 -31.77
N GLU A 11 -3.61 -30.19 -33.02
CA GLU A 11 -2.64 -31.24 -33.37
C GLU A 11 -1.19 -30.88 -33.05
N GLU A 12 -0.84 -29.62 -33.23
CA GLU A 12 0.46 -29.05 -32.86
C GLU A 12 0.74 -29.06 -31.34
N ASP A 13 -0.29 -29.23 -30.50
CA ASP A 13 -0.15 -29.32 -29.04
C ASP A 13 0.21 -30.74 -28.57
N TYR A 14 -0.01 -31.78 -29.38
CA TYR A 14 0.14 -33.17 -28.96
C TYR A 14 1.53 -33.49 -28.41
N LEU A 15 2.58 -32.94 -29.03
CA LEU A 15 3.96 -33.12 -28.56
C LEU A 15 4.12 -32.61 -27.11
N TYR A 16 3.59 -31.43 -26.81
CA TYR A 16 3.69 -30.82 -25.49
C TYR A 16 2.78 -31.51 -24.48
N GLU A 17 1.59 -31.94 -24.90
CA GLU A 17 0.64 -32.68 -24.08
C GLU A 17 1.23 -34.03 -23.63
N GLU A 18 1.88 -34.77 -24.54
CA GLU A 18 2.58 -36.00 -24.18
C GLU A 18 3.74 -35.75 -23.22
N GLU A 19 4.58 -34.74 -23.47
CA GLU A 19 5.70 -34.38 -22.58
C GLU A 19 5.21 -34.07 -21.16
N VAL A 20 4.15 -33.26 -21.06
CA VAL A 20 3.54 -32.85 -19.79
C VAL A 20 2.85 -34.02 -19.08
N LEU A 21 2.16 -34.91 -19.81
CA LEU A 21 1.53 -36.10 -19.24
C LEU A 21 2.56 -37.07 -18.67
N ARG A 22 3.71 -37.24 -19.34
CA ARG A 22 4.80 -38.09 -18.85
C ARG A 22 5.42 -37.54 -17.57
N ASN A 23 5.61 -36.23 -17.47
CA ASN A 23 6.23 -35.59 -16.30
C ASN A 23 5.50 -34.32 -15.85
N PRO A 24 4.35 -34.45 -15.16
CA PRO A 24 3.51 -33.30 -14.77
C PRO A 24 4.19 -32.35 -13.78
N ASN A 25 5.16 -32.83 -12.99
CA ASN A 25 5.82 -32.02 -11.97
C ASN A 25 7.03 -31.22 -12.52
N SER A 26 7.26 -31.25 -13.83
CA SER A 26 8.39 -30.52 -14.44
C SER A 26 7.97 -29.12 -14.87
N LEU A 27 8.46 -28.10 -14.15
CA LEU A 27 8.27 -26.69 -14.52
C LEU A 27 8.73 -26.40 -15.95
N LYS A 28 9.84 -27.00 -16.39
CA LYS A 28 10.46 -26.73 -17.69
C LYS A 28 9.53 -27.10 -18.84
N LEU A 29 8.83 -28.23 -18.74
CA LEU A 29 7.91 -28.72 -19.79
C LEU A 29 6.69 -27.81 -19.90
N TRP A 30 6.06 -27.48 -18.77
CA TRP A 30 4.97 -26.51 -18.74
C TRP A 30 5.37 -25.14 -19.28
N TRP A 31 6.57 -24.66 -18.92
CA TRP A 31 7.07 -23.37 -19.39
C TRP A 31 7.33 -23.36 -20.89
N ARG A 32 7.90 -24.45 -21.44
CA ARG A 32 8.09 -24.62 -22.89
C ARG A 32 6.76 -24.63 -23.62
N TYR A 33 5.76 -25.32 -23.08
CA TYR A 33 4.43 -25.35 -23.66
C TYR A 33 3.79 -23.96 -23.69
N LEU A 34 3.89 -23.20 -22.60
CA LEU A 34 3.40 -21.82 -22.52
C LEU A 34 4.12 -20.86 -23.49
N ILE A 35 5.44 -21.01 -23.67
CA ILE A 35 6.20 -20.22 -24.66
C ILE A 35 5.74 -20.53 -26.07
N ALA A 36 5.57 -21.82 -26.41
CA ALA A 36 5.13 -22.23 -27.74
C ALA A 36 3.73 -21.67 -28.09
N ARG A 37 2.92 -21.39 -27.07
CA ARG A 37 1.58 -20.79 -27.20
C ARG A 37 1.52 -19.34 -26.72
N SER A 38 2.61 -18.58 -26.83
CA SER A 38 2.61 -17.15 -26.50
C SER A 38 1.59 -16.35 -27.32
N GLU A 39 1.42 -16.65 -28.61
CA GLU A 39 0.49 -15.91 -29.48
C GLU A 39 -0.97 -16.37 -29.38
N ALA A 40 -1.24 -17.43 -28.61
CA ALA A 40 -2.58 -17.97 -28.49
C ALA A 40 -3.49 -17.03 -27.66
N PRO A 41 -4.82 -17.03 -27.90
CA PRO A 41 -5.77 -16.27 -27.09
C PRO A 41 -5.64 -16.60 -25.61
N PHE A 42 -5.75 -15.59 -24.74
CA PHE A 42 -5.56 -15.76 -23.30
C PHE A 42 -6.42 -16.89 -22.71
N LYS A 43 -7.65 -17.10 -23.18
CA LYS A 43 -8.51 -18.19 -22.68
C LYS A 43 -7.87 -19.57 -22.85
N LYS A 44 -7.16 -19.82 -23.97
CA LYS A 44 -6.40 -21.06 -24.19
C LYS A 44 -5.21 -21.14 -23.24
N ARG A 45 -4.40 -20.08 -23.17
CA ARG A 45 -3.23 -20.04 -22.27
C ARG A 45 -3.61 -20.20 -20.80
N ALA A 46 -4.75 -19.63 -20.38
CA ALA A 46 -5.27 -19.74 -19.02
C ALA A 46 -5.57 -21.20 -18.64
N ILE A 47 -6.08 -22.03 -19.56
CA ILE A 47 -6.30 -23.46 -19.30
C ILE A 47 -4.96 -24.17 -19.07
N ILE A 48 -3.94 -23.85 -19.87
CA ILE A 48 -2.59 -24.40 -19.69
C ILE A 48 -2.02 -23.96 -18.33
N TYR A 49 -2.15 -22.70 -17.95
CA TYR A 49 -1.75 -22.20 -16.64
C TYR A 49 -2.49 -22.91 -15.49
N GLU A 50 -3.80 -23.04 -15.55
CA GLU A 50 -4.61 -23.70 -14.50
C GLU A 50 -4.21 -25.18 -14.35
N ARG A 51 -3.92 -25.87 -15.45
CA ARG A 51 -3.40 -27.25 -15.41
C ARG A 51 -2.01 -27.31 -14.83
N ALA A 52 -1.11 -26.42 -15.25
CA ALA A 52 0.25 -26.34 -14.74
C ALA A 52 0.27 -26.05 -13.22
N LEU A 53 -0.59 -25.15 -12.75
CA LEU A 53 -0.73 -24.79 -11.35
C LEU A 53 -1.42 -25.87 -10.51
N LYS A 54 -2.27 -26.71 -11.12
CA LYS A 54 -2.81 -27.91 -10.46
C LYS A 54 -1.71 -28.95 -10.19
N ALA A 55 -0.77 -29.12 -11.12
CA ALA A 55 0.37 -30.01 -10.92
C ALA A 55 1.45 -29.38 -10.02
N LEU A 56 1.71 -28.07 -10.16
CA LEU A 56 2.77 -27.33 -9.47
C LEU A 56 2.23 -26.10 -8.73
N PRO A 57 1.50 -26.30 -7.62
CA PRO A 57 0.82 -25.21 -6.92
C PRO A 57 1.78 -24.26 -6.18
N GLY A 58 3.01 -24.69 -5.90
CA GLY A 58 4.06 -23.88 -5.27
C GLY A 58 4.97 -23.12 -6.24
N SER A 59 4.71 -23.18 -7.55
CA SER A 59 5.58 -22.53 -8.52
C SER A 59 5.34 -21.01 -8.56
N TYR A 60 6.26 -20.25 -7.95
CA TYR A 60 6.25 -18.79 -8.02
C TYR A 60 6.24 -18.28 -9.47
N LYS A 61 7.06 -18.87 -10.34
CA LYS A 61 7.23 -18.41 -11.72
C LYS A 61 5.93 -18.52 -12.51
N LEU A 62 5.20 -19.64 -12.37
CA LEU A 62 3.91 -19.84 -13.04
C LEU A 62 2.84 -18.90 -12.49
N TRP A 63 2.72 -18.80 -11.16
CA TRP A 63 1.76 -17.89 -10.54
C TRP A 63 1.99 -16.43 -10.93
N HIS A 64 3.23 -15.97 -10.86
CA HIS A 64 3.56 -14.59 -11.18
C HIS A 64 3.33 -14.26 -12.66
N ALA A 65 3.70 -15.16 -13.58
CA ALA A 65 3.42 -14.99 -15.01
C ALA A 65 1.91 -14.96 -15.29
N TYR A 66 1.16 -15.91 -14.73
CA TYR A 66 -0.29 -16.00 -14.91
C TYR A 66 -1.00 -14.75 -14.38
N LEU A 67 -0.71 -14.34 -13.13
CA LEU A 67 -1.31 -13.15 -12.51
C LEU A 67 -1.01 -11.87 -13.29
N ARG A 68 0.22 -11.74 -13.82
CA ARG A 68 0.60 -10.59 -14.66
C ARG A 68 -0.22 -10.52 -15.93
N GLU A 69 -0.40 -11.64 -16.64
CA GLU A 69 -1.25 -11.67 -17.84
C GLU A 69 -2.70 -11.32 -17.51
N ARG A 70 -3.24 -11.83 -16.38
CA ARG A 70 -4.59 -11.51 -15.95
C ARG A 70 -4.76 -10.01 -15.65
N LEU A 71 -3.78 -9.39 -15.02
CA LEU A 71 -3.77 -7.95 -14.76
C LEU A 71 -3.78 -7.13 -16.06
N GLU A 72 -2.99 -7.53 -17.05
CA GLU A 72 -2.90 -6.83 -18.34
C GLU A 72 -4.26 -6.79 -19.06
N ILE A 73 -5.01 -7.89 -19.00
CA ILE A 73 -6.35 -8.00 -19.59
C ILE A 73 -7.35 -7.09 -18.90
N VAL A 74 -7.27 -7.05 -17.57
CA VAL A 74 -8.19 -6.30 -16.74
C VAL A 74 -7.91 -4.78 -16.80
N ARG A 75 -6.67 -4.37 -17.13
CA ARG A 75 -6.27 -2.96 -17.24
C ARG A 75 -7.14 -2.16 -18.20
N ASN A 76 -7.59 -2.76 -19.31
CA ASN A 76 -8.41 -2.09 -20.32
C ASN A 76 -9.92 -2.17 -20.04
N LEU A 77 -10.33 -2.83 -18.95
CA LEU A 77 -11.73 -3.04 -18.60
C LEU A 77 -12.19 -2.08 -17.50
N PRO A 78 -13.48 -1.69 -17.49
CA PRO A 78 -14.03 -0.88 -16.41
C PRO A 78 -14.00 -1.64 -15.09
N ILE A 79 -13.82 -0.91 -13.98
CA ILE A 79 -13.66 -1.47 -12.62
C ILE A 79 -14.82 -2.38 -12.19
N THR A 80 -16.03 -2.11 -12.69
CA THR A 80 -17.24 -2.88 -12.39
C THR A 80 -17.33 -4.22 -13.13
N HIS A 81 -16.42 -4.50 -14.07
CA HIS A 81 -16.46 -5.71 -14.86
C HIS A 81 -16.21 -6.96 -13.99
N SER A 82 -16.97 -8.02 -14.24
CA SER A 82 -16.81 -9.35 -13.60
C SER A 82 -15.40 -9.94 -13.64
N GLN A 83 -14.53 -9.51 -14.56
CA GLN A 83 -13.15 -9.99 -14.65
C GLN A 83 -12.30 -9.54 -13.44
N TYR A 84 -12.63 -8.43 -12.80
CA TYR A 84 -11.99 -8.03 -11.54
C TYR A 84 -12.31 -9.02 -10.41
N GLN A 85 -13.54 -9.53 -10.35
CA GLN A 85 -13.92 -10.53 -9.35
C GLN A 85 -13.17 -11.85 -9.59
N THR A 86 -13.09 -12.31 -10.84
CA THR A 86 -12.34 -13.53 -11.16
C THR A 86 -10.84 -13.33 -10.91
N LEU A 87 -10.28 -12.15 -11.19
CA LEU A 87 -8.89 -11.79 -10.88
C LEU A 87 -8.61 -11.86 -9.38
N ASN A 88 -9.47 -11.24 -8.58
CA ASN A 88 -9.37 -11.28 -7.12
C ASN A 88 -9.41 -12.73 -6.59
N ASN A 89 -10.28 -13.58 -7.14
CA ASN A 89 -10.34 -14.99 -6.75
C ASN A 89 -9.05 -15.75 -7.11
N THR A 90 -8.42 -15.46 -8.26
CA THR A 90 -7.13 -16.05 -8.62
C THR A 90 -6.01 -15.58 -7.70
N PHE A 91 -6.00 -14.31 -7.27
CA PHE A 91 -5.05 -13.84 -6.26
C PHE A 91 -5.23 -14.56 -4.92
N GLU A 92 -6.45 -14.70 -4.42
CA GLU A 92 -6.71 -15.43 -3.16
C GLU A 92 -6.26 -16.90 -3.27
N ARG A 93 -6.47 -17.55 -4.43
CA ARG A 93 -5.95 -18.91 -4.70
C ARG A 93 -4.42 -18.95 -4.71
N ALA A 94 -3.77 -17.98 -5.35
CA ALA A 94 -2.31 -17.91 -5.40
C ALA A 94 -1.71 -17.72 -4.00
N LEU A 95 -2.34 -16.90 -3.16
CA LEU A 95 -1.90 -16.63 -1.80
C LEU A 95 -2.07 -17.83 -0.86
N ALA A 96 -2.96 -18.77 -1.15
CA ALA A 96 -3.09 -20.00 -0.36
C ALA A 96 -1.77 -20.79 -0.31
N THR A 97 -1.02 -20.83 -1.42
CA THR A 97 0.28 -21.52 -1.48
C THR A 97 1.47 -20.57 -1.41
N MET A 98 1.34 -19.35 -1.93
CA MET A 98 2.45 -18.38 -2.06
C MET A 98 2.40 -17.22 -1.05
N HIS A 99 1.76 -17.39 0.10
CA HIS A 99 1.61 -16.34 1.13
C HIS A 99 2.93 -15.70 1.61
N LYS A 100 4.07 -16.39 1.49
CA LYS A 100 5.39 -15.86 1.89
C LYS A 100 6.04 -14.95 0.85
N MET A 101 5.45 -14.81 -0.35
CA MET A 101 6.05 -14.06 -1.46
C MET A 101 5.53 -12.62 -1.52
N PRO A 102 6.35 -11.61 -1.21
CA PRO A 102 5.89 -10.23 -1.12
C PRO A 102 5.44 -9.64 -2.47
N ARG A 103 6.03 -10.10 -3.58
CA ARG A 103 5.69 -9.56 -4.92
C ARG A 103 4.24 -9.83 -5.32
N ILE A 104 3.71 -11.01 -4.97
CA ILE A 104 2.32 -11.38 -5.25
C ILE A 104 1.38 -10.53 -4.41
N TRP A 105 1.71 -10.30 -3.14
CA TRP A 105 0.97 -9.38 -2.27
C TRP A 105 0.93 -7.97 -2.85
N ILE A 106 2.08 -7.41 -3.22
CA ILE A 106 2.16 -6.05 -3.78
C ILE A 106 1.26 -5.93 -5.03
N MET A 107 1.34 -6.90 -5.96
CA MET A 107 0.49 -6.91 -7.15
C MET A 107 -1.00 -6.94 -6.79
N TYR A 108 -1.38 -7.76 -5.82
CA TYR A 108 -2.77 -7.85 -5.38
C TYR A 108 -3.25 -6.56 -4.72
N LEU A 109 -2.47 -6.01 -3.78
CA LEU A 109 -2.78 -4.79 -3.05
C LEU A 109 -2.92 -3.60 -4.00
N GLN A 110 -2.00 -3.43 -4.95
CA GLN A 110 -2.10 -2.39 -5.99
C GLN A 110 -3.39 -2.53 -6.80
N SER A 111 -3.74 -3.76 -7.22
CA SER A 111 -4.97 -4.00 -7.98
C SER A 111 -6.23 -3.71 -7.18
N LEU A 112 -6.24 -3.96 -5.86
CA LEU A 112 -7.37 -3.67 -4.99
C LEU A 112 -7.53 -2.18 -4.70
N THR A 113 -6.41 -1.47 -4.52
CA THR A 113 -6.38 -0.02 -4.38
C THR A 113 -6.99 0.66 -5.62
N GLN A 114 -6.65 0.19 -6.82
CA GLN A 114 -7.26 0.68 -8.08
C GLN A 114 -8.76 0.42 -8.16
N GLN A 115 -9.24 -0.71 -7.61
CA GLN A 115 -10.67 -1.04 -7.55
C GLN A 115 -11.45 -0.19 -6.52
N LYS A 116 -10.77 0.59 -5.67
CA LYS A 116 -11.38 1.43 -4.61
C LYS A 116 -12.23 0.65 -3.59
N LEU A 117 -11.94 -0.63 -3.38
CA LEU A 117 -12.63 -1.46 -2.38
C LEU A 117 -12.02 -1.26 -0.99
N ILE A 118 -12.35 -0.16 -0.31
CA ILE A 118 -11.66 0.31 0.92
C ILE A 118 -11.56 -0.78 2.00
N THR A 119 -12.69 -1.36 2.42
CA THR A 119 -12.72 -2.36 3.51
C THR A 119 -11.93 -3.62 3.16
N LYS A 120 -12.04 -4.09 1.92
CA LYS A 120 -11.33 -5.29 1.45
C LYS A 120 -9.83 -5.01 1.33
N THR A 121 -9.47 -3.85 0.80
CA THR A 121 -8.07 -3.40 0.65
C THR A 121 -7.40 -3.30 2.02
N ARG A 122 -8.04 -2.64 3.00
CA ARG A 122 -7.53 -2.58 4.37
C ARG A 122 -7.28 -3.96 4.99
N ARG A 123 -8.30 -4.84 4.93
CA ARG A 123 -8.18 -6.21 5.49
C ARG A 123 -7.11 -7.04 4.78
N THR A 124 -6.88 -6.82 3.49
CA THR A 124 -5.84 -7.54 2.73
C THR A 124 -4.45 -7.00 3.02
N PHE A 125 -4.28 -5.68 3.23
CA PHE A 125 -3.03 -5.11 3.76
C PHE A 125 -2.70 -5.69 5.14
N ASP A 126 -3.68 -5.76 6.04
CA ASP A 126 -3.50 -6.35 7.37
C ASP A 126 -3.09 -7.84 7.28
N ARG A 127 -3.74 -8.61 6.39
CA ARG A 127 -3.36 -10.01 6.11
C ARG A 127 -1.94 -10.13 5.56
N ALA A 128 -1.53 -9.21 4.68
CA ALA A 128 -0.18 -9.21 4.11
C ALA A 128 0.89 -8.98 5.20
N LEU A 129 0.66 -8.01 6.10
CA LEU A 129 1.57 -7.74 7.23
C LEU A 129 1.64 -8.93 8.21
N CYS A 130 0.54 -9.65 8.43
CA CYS A 130 0.56 -10.86 9.26
C CYS A 130 1.27 -12.04 8.58
N ALA A 131 1.16 -12.17 7.25
CA ALA A 131 1.71 -13.32 6.51
C ALA A 131 3.21 -13.19 6.20
N LEU A 132 3.70 -11.95 6.04
CA LEU A 132 5.07 -11.67 5.65
C LEU A 132 5.98 -11.41 6.86
N PRO A 133 7.27 -11.79 6.80
CA PRO A 133 8.25 -11.44 7.82
C PRO A 133 8.42 -9.92 7.96
N VAL A 134 8.74 -9.47 9.18
CA VAL A 134 8.91 -8.03 9.52
C VAL A 134 9.92 -7.34 8.61
N THR A 135 10.98 -8.02 8.18
CA THR A 135 12.01 -7.49 7.26
C THR A 135 11.46 -7.08 5.88
N GLN A 136 10.23 -7.45 5.54
CA GLN A 136 9.58 -7.11 4.28
C GLN A 136 8.44 -6.10 4.45
N HIS A 137 8.14 -5.69 5.69
CA HIS A 137 7.03 -4.79 5.99
C HIS A 137 7.22 -3.42 5.37
N ASP A 138 8.44 -2.91 5.26
CA ASP A 138 8.76 -1.62 4.62
C ASP A 138 8.12 -1.50 3.23
N ARG A 139 8.24 -2.56 2.42
CA ARG A 139 7.72 -2.60 1.05
C ARG A 139 6.20 -2.60 1.00
N ILE A 140 5.53 -3.09 2.05
CA ILE A 140 4.07 -3.11 2.13
C ILE A 140 3.56 -1.77 2.67
N TRP A 141 4.26 -1.21 3.65
CA TRP A 141 3.91 0.06 4.27
C TRP A 141 3.91 1.22 3.26
N GLU A 142 4.89 1.28 2.35
CA GLU A 142 4.91 2.29 1.29
C GLU A 142 3.59 2.34 0.51
N TYR A 143 3.10 1.18 0.04
CA TYR A 143 1.82 1.11 -0.67
C TYR A 143 0.61 1.33 0.24
N TYR A 144 0.70 0.97 1.51
CA TYR A 144 -0.38 1.16 2.46
C TYR A 144 -0.59 2.65 2.77
N LEU A 145 0.50 3.39 2.99
CA LEU A 145 0.45 4.85 3.18
C LEU A 145 -0.14 5.53 1.95
N ILE A 146 0.31 5.16 0.74
CA ILE A 146 -0.26 5.68 -0.51
C ILE A 146 -1.77 5.42 -0.58
N PHE A 147 -2.24 4.21 -0.25
CA PHE A 147 -3.67 3.89 -0.24
C PHE A 147 -4.45 4.78 0.74
N VAL A 148 -3.90 4.98 1.93
CA VAL A 148 -4.53 5.75 3.01
C VAL A 148 -4.59 7.25 2.71
N SER A 149 -3.62 7.78 1.95
CA SER A 149 -3.61 9.17 1.49
C SER A 149 -4.55 9.45 0.31
N GLN A 150 -5.20 8.43 -0.28
CA GLN A 150 -6.12 8.64 -1.40
C GLN A 150 -7.43 9.32 -0.97
N LYS A 151 -7.89 10.24 -1.81
CA LYS A 151 -9.20 10.90 -1.65
C LYS A 151 -10.32 9.86 -1.70
N GLY A 152 -11.10 9.75 -0.62
CA GLY A 152 -12.23 8.82 -0.49
C GLY A 152 -12.06 7.78 0.63
N VAL A 153 -10.89 7.66 1.23
CA VAL A 153 -10.70 6.85 2.44
C VAL A 153 -11.18 7.65 3.67
N PRO A 154 -11.95 7.04 4.60
CA PRO A 154 -12.35 7.72 5.83
C PRO A 154 -11.14 8.11 6.68
N ILE A 155 -11.12 9.36 7.17
CA ILE A 155 -10.02 9.93 7.96
C ILE A 155 -9.70 9.06 9.18
N GLU A 156 -10.70 8.54 9.88
CA GLU A 156 -10.49 7.67 11.05
C GLU A 156 -9.74 6.37 10.69
N THR A 157 -10.00 5.81 9.50
CA THR A 157 -9.27 4.63 9.02
C THR A 157 -7.81 4.98 8.80
N SER A 158 -7.56 6.14 8.19
CA SER A 158 -6.22 6.66 7.95
C SER A 158 -5.44 6.87 9.25
N LEU A 159 -6.04 7.53 10.24
CA LEU A 159 -5.46 7.74 11.57
C LEU A 159 -5.04 6.44 12.23
N ARG A 160 -5.90 5.41 12.22
CA ARG A 160 -5.58 4.10 12.82
C ARG A 160 -4.39 3.44 12.15
N VAL A 161 -4.26 3.56 10.83
CA VAL A 161 -3.14 2.99 10.08
C VAL A 161 -1.85 3.75 10.38
N TYR A 162 -1.87 5.08 10.33
CA TYR A 162 -0.69 5.89 10.67
C TYR A 162 -0.23 5.66 12.12
N ARG A 163 -1.14 5.62 13.09
CA ARG A 163 -0.79 5.32 14.49
C ARG A 163 -0.11 3.96 14.66
N ARG A 164 -0.48 2.98 13.83
CA ARG A 164 0.20 1.67 13.80
C ARG A 164 1.55 1.75 13.10
N TYR A 165 1.65 2.50 12.01
CA TYR A 165 2.92 2.70 11.30
C TYR A 165 3.96 3.38 12.20
N LEU A 166 3.58 4.39 12.98
CA LEU A 166 4.48 5.06 13.93
C LEU A 166 4.99 4.14 15.05
N LYS A 167 4.30 3.05 15.37
CA LYS A 167 4.82 2.02 16.28
C LYS A 167 5.89 1.15 15.63
N TYR A 168 5.84 1.02 14.30
CA TYR A 168 6.82 0.27 13.52
C TYR A 168 8.06 1.14 13.25
N ASP A 169 7.86 2.34 12.74
CA ASP A 169 8.93 3.32 12.52
C ASP A 169 8.51 4.71 13.02
N PRO A 170 8.97 5.12 14.23
CA PRO A 170 8.69 6.44 14.79
C PRO A 170 9.29 7.60 13.99
N SER A 171 10.28 7.33 13.13
CA SER A 171 11.03 8.35 12.40
C SER A 171 10.16 9.11 11.39
N HIS A 172 9.09 8.48 10.91
CA HIS A 172 8.12 9.06 9.95
C HIS A 172 7.00 9.87 10.59
N ILE A 173 7.20 10.40 11.81
CA ILE A 173 6.19 11.23 12.50
C ILE A 173 5.82 12.50 11.73
N GLU A 174 6.77 13.06 10.95
CA GLU A 174 6.52 14.26 10.14
C GLU A 174 5.50 14.02 9.03
N ASP A 175 5.51 12.84 8.40
CA ASP A 175 4.52 12.47 7.38
C ASP A 175 3.12 12.33 7.98
N PHE A 176 3.04 11.88 9.23
CA PHE A 176 1.78 11.82 9.97
C PHE A 176 1.27 13.21 10.35
N ILE A 177 2.15 14.10 10.80
CA ILE A 177 1.78 15.50 11.11
C ILE A 177 1.26 16.20 9.85
N GLU A 178 1.94 16.04 8.72
CA GLU A 178 1.49 16.59 7.43
C GLU A 178 0.12 16.05 7.03
N PHE A 179 -0.14 14.75 7.26
CA PHE A 179 -1.46 14.16 7.05
C PHE A 179 -2.54 14.77 7.97
N LEU A 180 -2.23 15.03 9.24
CA LEU A 180 -3.17 15.64 10.19
C LEU A 180 -3.53 17.08 9.81
N ILE A 181 -2.54 17.88 9.42
CA ILE A 181 -2.72 19.24 8.90
C ILE A 181 -3.62 19.22 7.66
N ASN A 182 -3.35 18.34 6.70
CA ASN A 182 -4.17 18.19 5.49
C ASN A 182 -5.59 17.67 5.76
N SER A 183 -5.83 17.04 6.91
CA SER A 183 -7.12 16.49 7.31
C SER A 183 -7.89 17.41 8.28
N GLU A 184 -7.40 18.64 8.50
CA GLU A 184 -8.01 19.64 9.39
C GLU A 184 -8.09 19.20 10.86
N LEU A 185 -7.18 18.31 11.28
CA LEU A 185 -7.07 17.82 12.67
C LEU A 185 -5.99 18.60 13.42
N TRP A 186 -6.23 19.89 13.62
CA TRP A 186 -5.25 20.84 14.15
C TRP A 186 -4.80 20.52 15.57
N GLN A 187 -5.73 20.11 16.44
CA GLN A 187 -5.44 19.74 17.82
C GLN A 187 -4.40 18.60 17.90
N GLU A 188 -4.69 17.47 17.24
CA GLU A 188 -3.77 16.32 17.25
C GLU A 188 -2.44 16.67 16.58
N ALA A 189 -2.46 17.49 15.53
CA ALA A 189 -1.23 17.95 14.87
C ALA A 189 -0.36 18.78 15.82
N ALA A 190 -0.95 19.72 16.55
CA ALA A 190 -0.24 20.59 17.50
C ALA A 190 0.37 19.78 18.66
N GLU A 191 -0.39 18.85 19.24
CA GLU A 191 0.12 17.98 20.32
C GLU A 191 1.29 17.11 19.86
N ARG A 192 1.21 16.56 18.64
CA ARG A 192 2.29 15.73 18.07
C ARG A 192 3.52 16.56 17.74
N LEU A 193 3.37 17.76 17.17
CA LEU A 193 4.46 18.69 16.94
C LEU A 193 5.13 19.13 18.24
N ALA A 194 4.35 19.44 19.28
CA ALA A 194 4.87 19.78 20.59
C ALA A 194 5.64 18.62 21.22
N GLY A 195 5.15 17.37 21.09
CA GLY A 195 5.86 16.17 21.52
C GLY A 195 7.22 16.02 20.81
N VAL A 196 7.24 16.16 19.48
CA VAL A 196 8.47 16.09 18.66
C VAL A 196 9.49 17.17 19.05
N LEU A 197 9.03 18.37 19.38
CA LEU A 197 9.91 19.47 19.81
C LEU A 197 10.48 19.29 21.21
N ASN A 198 9.77 18.57 22.09
CA ASN A 198 10.24 18.24 23.44
C ASN A 198 11.23 17.07 23.43
N ASP A 199 11.22 16.22 22.40
CA ASP A 199 12.16 15.11 22.27
C ASP A 199 13.54 15.60 21.79
N ASP A 200 14.52 15.57 22.70
CA ASP A 200 15.89 16.03 22.38
C ASP A 200 16.60 15.14 21.36
N GLN A 201 16.26 13.86 21.32
CA GLN A 201 16.82 12.85 20.41
C GLN A 201 16.18 12.81 19.02
N PHE A 202 15.15 13.64 18.77
CA PHE A 202 14.46 13.64 17.49
C PHE A 202 15.33 14.20 16.36
N PHE A 203 15.43 13.43 15.27
CA PHE A 203 16.07 13.84 14.02
C PHE A 203 15.06 13.79 12.86
N SER A 204 14.95 14.91 12.13
CA SER A 204 14.08 15.03 10.97
C SER A 204 14.64 14.22 9.79
N ILE A 205 13.85 13.27 9.26
CA ILE A 205 14.18 12.61 7.98
C ILE A 205 14.17 13.63 6.84
N LYS A 206 13.25 14.62 6.87
CA LYS A 206 13.15 15.67 5.85
C LYS A 206 14.21 16.76 5.98
N GLY A 207 15.13 16.64 6.94
CA GLY A 207 16.19 17.63 7.19
C GLY A 207 15.67 18.97 7.74
N LYS A 208 14.46 19.01 8.28
CA LYS A 208 13.93 20.20 8.94
C LYS A 208 14.69 20.46 10.23
N THR A 209 15.06 21.72 10.46
CA THR A 209 15.63 22.15 11.73
C THR A 209 14.55 22.19 12.81
N LYS A 210 14.92 21.97 14.08
CA LYS A 210 13.99 22.14 15.21
C LYS A 210 13.35 23.55 15.21
N HIS A 211 14.11 24.57 14.78
CA HIS A 211 13.59 25.92 14.59
C HIS A 211 12.42 25.95 13.60
N ARG A 212 12.55 25.32 12.43
CA ARG A 212 11.49 25.30 11.42
C ARG A 212 10.24 24.57 11.90
N LEU A 213 10.39 23.45 12.59
CA LEU A 213 9.26 22.73 13.19
C LEU A 213 8.56 23.57 14.27
N TRP A 214 9.32 24.37 15.00
CA TRP A 214 8.78 25.28 16.01
C TRP A 214 7.96 26.41 15.38
N LEU A 215 8.45 27.00 14.28
CA LEU A 215 7.68 27.98 13.51
C LEU A 215 6.38 27.38 12.93
N GLU A 216 6.45 26.15 12.38
CA GLU A 216 5.27 25.44 11.88
C GLU A 216 4.23 25.24 12.99
N LEU A 217 4.66 24.93 14.23
CA LEU A 217 3.77 24.86 15.38
C LEU A 217 3.13 26.22 15.72
N CYS A 218 3.91 27.29 15.73
CA CYS A 218 3.40 28.64 16.03
C CYS A 218 2.40 29.13 14.98
N ASP A 219 2.70 28.91 13.69
CA ASP A 219 1.78 29.26 12.60
C ASP A 219 0.46 28.48 12.74
N LEU A 220 0.53 27.19 13.08
CA LEU A 220 -0.65 26.35 13.28
C LEU A 220 -1.49 26.82 14.48
N LEU A 221 -0.85 27.13 15.61
CA LEU A 221 -1.54 27.60 16.82
C LEU A 221 -2.22 28.95 16.64
N THR A 222 -1.65 29.82 15.80
CA THR A 222 -2.14 31.20 15.62
C THR A 222 -3.25 31.27 14.58
N GLN A 223 -3.16 30.48 13.51
CA GLN A 223 -4.21 30.39 12.49
C GLN A 223 -5.47 29.64 12.98
N HIS A 224 -5.30 28.66 13.88
CA HIS A 224 -6.39 27.78 14.34
C HIS A 224 -6.62 27.86 15.86
N ALA A 225 -6.36 29.02 16.45
CA ALA A 225 -6.46 29.28 17.88
C ALA A 225 -7.82 28.90 18.51
N SER A 226 -8.92 29.09 17.77
CA SER A 226 -10.29 28.82 18.24
C SER A 226 -10.64 27.33 18.31
N GLU A 227 -9.98 26.50 17.52
CA GLU A 227 -10.25 25.05 17.41
C GLU A 227 -9.33 24.21 18.30
N ILE A 228 -8.22 24.80 18.75
CA ILE A 228 -7.22 24.13 19.58
C ILE A 228 -7.48 24.44 21.05
N SER A 229 -8.03 23.46 21.78
CA SER A 229 -8.36 23.58 23.19
C SER A 229 -7.45 22.68 24.04
N GLY A 230 -6.80 23.23 25.07
CA GLY A 230 -6.02 22.45 26.05
C GLY A 230 -4.50 22.58 25.97
N LEU A 231 -3.95 23.19 24.91
CA LEU A 231 -2.56 23.66 24.88
C LEU A 231 -2.52 25.12 25.34
N ASN A 232 -1.62 25.45 26.27
CA ASN A 232 -1.44 26.84 26.70
C ASN A 232 -0.62 27.59 25.65
N VAL A 233 -1.32 28.10 24.62
CA VAL A 233 -0.74 28.78 23.45
C VAL A 233 0.17 29.94 23.88
N ASP A 234 -0.27 30.75 24.85
CA ASP A 234 0.51 31.87 25.40
C ASP A 234 1.84 31.38 26.02
N ALA A 235 1.81 30.29 26.79
CA ALA A 235 3.02 29.73 27.39
C ALA A 235 4.00 29.16 26.34
N ILE A 236 3.49 28.55 25.27
CA ILE A 236 4.29 27.98 24.19
C ILE A 236 4.96 29.09 23.36
N ILE A 237 4.19 30.11 22.95
CA ILE A 237 4.71 31.25 22.17
C ILE A 237 5.73 32.04 23.00
N ARG A 238 5.45 32.35 24.28
CA ARG A 238 6.43 32.97 25.18
C ARG A 238 7.68 32.12 25.41
N GLY A 239 7.52 30.79 25.43
CA GLY A 239 8.61 29.84 25.53
C GLY A 239 9.59 29.94 24.35
N GLY A 240 9.09 30.11 23.12
CA GLY A 240 9.99 30.29 21.97
C GLY A 240 10.46 31.71 21.74
N ILE A 241 9.74 32.75 22.16
CA ILE A 241 10.28 34.12 22.22
C ILE A 241 11.57 34.15 23.08
N ARG A 242 11.63 33.33 24.13
CA ARG A 242 12.83 33.20 24.98
C ARG A 242 13.96 32.37 24.34
N LYS A 243 13.63 31.39 23.49
CA LYS A 243 14.61 30.49 22.86
C LYS A 243 15.15 31.00 21.52
N PHE A 244 14.35 31.77 20.78
CA PHE A 244 14.64 32.18 19.41
C PHE A 244 14.53 33.70 19.31
N THR A 245 15.69 34.37 19.20
CA THR A 245 15.82 35.83 19.17
C THR A 245 15.50 36.44 17.81
N ASP A 246 15.47 35.62 16.76
CA ASP A 246 15.57 36.10 15.38
C ASP A 246 14.19 36.42 14.76
N GLU A 247 13.11 35.83 15.29
CA GLU A 247 11.73 36.03 14.81
C GLU A 247 10.77 36.59 15.89
N VAL A 248 11.32 37.23 16.93
CA VAL A 248 10.55 37.75 18.08
C VAL A 248 9.39 38.66 17.64
N GLY A 249 9.59 39.50 16.63
CA GLY A 249 8.55 40.38 16.10
C GLY A 249 7.32 39.64 15.57
N ARG A 250 7.53 38.56 14.81
CA ARG A 250 6.47 37.71 14.24
C ARG A 250 5.70 36.97 15.34
N LEU A 251 6.40 36.56 16.39
CA LEU A 251 5.80 35.85 17.52
C LEU A 251 4.99 36.77 18.44
N TRP A 252 5.40 38.03 18.58
CA TRP A 252 4.59 39.02 19.28
C TRP A 252 3.35 39.40 18.49
N THR A 253 3.42 39.52 17.16
CA THR A 253 2.22 39.74 16.33
C THR A 253 1.28 38.55 16.42
N SER A 254 1.82 37.33 16.37
CA SER A 254 1.00 36.12 16.45
C SER A 254 0.38 35.92 17.85
N LEU A 255 1.03 36.42 18.91
CA LEU A 255 0.46 36.47 20.26
C LEU A 255 -0.64 37.55 20.38
N ALA A 256 -0.53 38.64 19.62
CA ALA A 256 -1.51 39.72 19.63
C ALA A 256 -2.76 39.40 18.79
N ASP A 257 -2.62 38.55 17.77
CA ASP A 257 -3.73 38.04 16.95
C ASP A 257 -4.56 36.93 17.64
N TYR A 258 -4.03 36.34 18.74
CA TYR A 258 -4.70 35.38 19.62
C TYR A 258 -5.56 36.09 20.67
#